data_AF-A0A0N4VZP6-F1
#
_entry.id   AF-A0A0N4VZP6-F1
#
_cell.length_a   1.000
_cell.length_b   1.000
_cell.length_c   1.000
_cell.angle_alpha   90.00
_cell.angle_beta   90.00
_cell.angle_gamma   90.00
#
_symmetry.space_group_name_H-M   'P 1'
#
loop_
_entity.id
_entity.type
_entity.pdbx_description
1 polymer ?
#
loop_
_entity_poly.entity_id
_entity_poly.type
_entity_poly.pdbx_seq_one_letter_code
_entity_poly.pdbx_strand_id
1 'polypeptide(L)'
;LRFWVNLIKNPHFVFDIQKPTKVEGCLSVVAQTLMDACSTQDHQLTKDSPSSKLLFAKDMYQYRDWVDSYYSDIARLPPISDQDMASLLNEESRIHRGQFHVFSALNELYKYLDQYKDPIMDALEHNEHAQASRLPGRLQVGSSSVNLLNTGVAEDIKDFTLLVFSRMAYQARTPCL
;
A
#
# COMPACT_ATOMS: atom_id res chain seq x y z
N LEU A 1 8.36 -2.26 -5.36
CA LEU A 1 8.78 -0.94 -5.92
C LEU A 1 7.67 0.14 -5.95
N ARG A 2 6.54 -0.01 -5.24
CA ARG A 2 5.40 0.92 -5.40
C ARG A 2 5.63 2.31 -4.77
N PHE A 3 6.13 2.36 -3.54
CA PHE A 3 6.27 3.61 -2.79
C PHE A 3 7.36 4.55 -3.34
N TRP A 4 8.62 4.09 -3.35
CA TRP A 4 9.77 4.93 -3.72
C TRP A 4 9.73 5.46 -5.15
N VAL A 5 9.37 4.60 -6.11
CA VAL A 5 9.19 4.99 -7.52
C VAL A 5 8.12 6.08 -7.64
N ASN A 6 7.02 5.95 -6.90
CA ASN A 6 5.94 6.93 -6.94
C ASN A 6 6.39 8.29 -6.38
N LEU A 7 7.14 8.31 -5.28
CA LEU A 7 7.65 9.56 -4.70
C LEU A 7 8.70 10.24 -5.58
N ILE A 8 9.63 9.47 -6.17
CA ILE A 8 10.63 10.01 -7.10
C ILE A 8 9.96 10.66 -8.31
N LYS A 9 8.95 10.00 -8.88
CA LYS A 9 8.20 10.53 -10.02
C LYS A 9 7.31 11.72 -9.66
N ASN A 10 6.82 11.77 -8.42
CA ASN A 10 5.85 12.77 -7.95
C ASN A 10 6.35 13.51 -6.71
N PRO A 11 7.43 14.31 -6.80
CA PRO A 11 8.02 14.98 -5.63
C PRO A 11 7.09 16.02 -4.99
N HIS A 12 6.11 16.53 -5.75
CA HIS A 12 5.04 17.41 -5.26
C HIS A 12 4.08 16.73 -4.25
N PHE A 13 4.16 15.40 -4.07
CA PHE A 13 3.44 14.70 -2.99
C PHE A 13 4.10 14.90 -1.62
N VAL A 14 5.37 15.31 -1.59
CA VAL A 14 6.16 15.47 -0.36
C VAL A 14 6.51 16.93 -0.12
N PHE A 15 6.82 17.66 -1.19
CA PHE A 15 7.27 19.04 -1.13
C PHE A 15 6.19 19.99 -1.65
N ASP A 16 6.13 21.19 -1.07
CA ASP A 16 5.30 22.29 -1.55
C ASP A 16 5.91 22.92 -2.82
N ILE A 17 5.76 22.19 -3.93
CA ILE A 17 6.26 22.57 -5.25
C ILE A 17 5.17 22.29 -6.30
N GLN A 18 5.23 23.02 -7.40
CA GLN A 18 4.38 22.74 -8.56
C GLN A 18 4.76 21.40 -9.21
N LYS A 19 3.78 20.75 -9.86
CA LYS A 19 4.03 19.49 -10.59
C LYS A 19 5.19 19.70 -11.58
N PRO A 20 6.26 18.89 -11.51
CA PRO A 20 7.52 19.16 -12.19
C PRO A 20 7.49 18.72 -13.67
N THR A 21 6.53 19.22 -14.45
CA THR A 21 6.26 18.80 -15.85
C THR A 21 7.49 18.90 -16.76
N LYS A 22 8.35 19.89 -16.54
CA LYS A 22 9.59 20.09 -17.31
C LYS A 22 10.63 18.98 -17.10
N VAL A 23 10.62 18.32 -15.95
CA VAL A 23 11.62 17.30 -15.57
C VAL A 23 11.00 15.92 -15.33
N GLU A 24 9.72 15.74 -15.63
CA GLU A 24 8.99 14.47 -15.45
C GLU A 24 9.67 13.30 -16.17
N GLY A 25 10.20 13.54 -17.37
CA GLY A 25 10.99 12.55 -18.12
C GLY A 25 12.28 12.16 -17.40
N CYS A 26 13.01 13.14 -16.84
CA CYS A 26 14.24 12.90 -16.08
C CYS A 26 13.94 12.07 -14.81
N LEU A 27 12.89 12.44 -14.06
CA LEU A 27 12.46 11.70 -12.87
C LEU A 27 12.01 10.28 -13.19
N SER A 28 11.36 10.08 -14.34
CA SER A 28 10.96 8.74 -14.80
C SER A 28 12.16 7.87 -15.15
N VAL A 29 13.22 8.44 -15.74
CA VAL A 29 14.47 7.72 -15.97
C VAL A 29 15.11 7.29 -14.66
N VAL A 30 15.25 8.20 -13.68
CA VAL A 30 15.82 7.87 -12.36
C VAL A 30 14.99 6.79 -11.65
N ALA A 31 13.65 6.91 -11.70
CA ALA A 31 12.77 5.92 -11.10
C ALA A 31 12.88 4.56 -11.79
N GLN A 32 13.04 4.52 -13.11
CA GLN A 32 13.29 3.27 -13.84
C GLN A 32 14.64 2.66 -13.47
N THR A 33 15.70 3.46 -13.34
CA THR A 33 17.01 2.98 -12.89
C THR A 33 16.93 2.35 -11.50
N LEU A 34 16.16 2.94 -10.57
CA LEU A 34 15.91 2.31 -9.26
C LEU A 34 15.16 0.97 -9.40
N MET A 35 14.15 0.90 -10.28
CA MET A 35 13.44 -0.36 -10.52
C MET A 35 14.37 -1.43 -11.09
N ASP A 36 15.23 -1.06 -12.03
CA ASP A 36 16.21 -1.96 -12.65
C ASP A 36 17.25 -2.44 -11.62
N ALA A 37 17.70 -1.58 -10.71
CA ALA A 37 18.62 -1.94 -9.62
C ALA A 37 18.02 -2.95 -8.63
N CYS A 38 16.69 -2.99 -8.50
CA CYS A 38 16.00 -4.00 -7.69
C CYS A 38 15.60 -5.25 -8.48
N SER A 39 15.93 -5.34 -9.77
CA SER A 39 15.65 -6.52 -10.58
C SER A 39 16.69 -7.61 -10.31
N THR A 40 16.23 -8.86 -10.25
CA THR A 40 17.12 -10.04 -10.20
C THR A 40 17.64 -10.43 -11.58
N GLN A 41 17.03 -9.93 -12.66
CA GLN A 41 17.42 -10.26 -14.03
C GLN A 41 18.51 -9.35 -14.57
N ASP A 42 19.64 -9.95 -14.94
CA ASP A 42 20.65 -9.27 -15.76
C ASP A 42 20.11 -9.04 -17.17
N HIS A 43 20.15 -7.78 -17.58
CA HIS A 43 19.78 -7.39 -18.93
C HIS A 43 21.04 -7.09 -19.74
N GLN A 44 21.27 -7.88 -20.79
CA GLN A 44 22.34 -7.59 -21.73
C GLN A 44 22.03 -6.28 -22.47
N LEU A 45 23.00 -5.36 -22.45
CA LEU A 45 22.91 -4.11 -23.18
C LEU A 45 23.30 -4.35 -24.64
N THR A 46 22.40 -3.97 -25.53
CA THR A 46 22.59 -4.03 -26.98
C THR A 46 22.58 -2.63 -27.57
N LYS A 47 22.98 -2.52 -28.85
CA LYS A 47 22.91 -1.25 -29.61
C LYS A 47 21.49 -0.65 -29.70
N ASP A 48 20.46 -1.49 -29.50
CA ASP A 48 19.05 -1.09 -29.56
C ASP A 48 18.48 -0.79 -28.15
N SER A 49 19.32 -0.85 -27.11
CA SER A 49 18.91 -0.50 -25.75
C SER A 49 18.64 1.01 -25.64
N PRO A 50 17.59 1.42 -24.92
CA PRO A 50 17.24 2.83 -24.80
C PRO A 50 18.37 3.62 -24.14
N SER A 51 18.62 4.84 -24.61
CA SER A 51 19.72 5.69 -24.13
C SER A 51 19.69 5.92 -22.62
N SER A 52 18.49 5.99 -22.03
CA SER A 52 18.30 6.12 -20.59
C SER A 52 18.91 4.97 -19.78
N LYS A 53 18.92 3.75 -20.34
CA LYS A 53 19.52 2.57 -19.72
C LYS A 53 21.04 2.57 -19.86
N LEU A 54 21.54 3.05 -21.00
CA LEU A 54 22.97 3.17 -21.24
C LEU A 54 23.63 4.20 -20.31
N LEU A 55 22.90 5.25 -19.90
CA LEU A 55 23.39 6.27 -18.95
C LEU A 55 23.88 5.68 -17.62
N PHE A 56 23.19 4.66 -17.09
CA PHE A 56 23.47 4.07 -15.77
C PHE A 56 24.08 2.67 -15.85
N ALA A 57 24.43 2.22 -17.06
CA ALA A 57 24.93 0.86 -17.32
C ALA A 57 26.16 0.50 -16.48
N LYS A 58 27.09 1.45 -16.34
CA LYS A 58 28.37 1.23 -15.65
C LYS A 58 28.21 1.03 -14.14
N ASP A 59 27.24 1.72 -13.56
CA ASP A 59 27.02 1.76 -12.11
C ASP A 59 25.98 0.71 -11.65
N MET A 60 25.27 0.09 -12.59
CA MET A 60 24.14 -0.80 -12.29
C MET A 60 24.53 -1.96 -11.38
N TYR A 61 25.70 -2.58 -11.57
CA TYR A 61 26.18 -3.66 -10.70
C TYR A 61 26.35 -3.21 -9.25
N GLN A 62 26.86 -2.01 -9.04
CA GLN A 62 27.03 -1.44 -7.70
C GLN A 62 25.68 -1.13 -7.05
N TYR A 63 24.71 -0.60 -7.81
CA TYR A 63 23.37 -0.34 -7.29
C TYR A 63 22.67 -1.63 -6.85
N ARG A 64 22.82 -2.71 -7.62
CA ARG A 64 22.30 -4.04 -7.26
C ARG A 64 22.93 -4.55 -5.97
N ASP A 65 24.25 -4.44 -5.84
CA ASP A 65 24.98 -4.84 -4.63
C ASP A 65 24.50 -4.08 -3.37
N TRP A 66 24.23 -2.77 -3.49
CA TRP A 66 23.64 -1.98 -2.42
C TRP A 66 22.23 -2.44 -2.06
N VAL A 67 21.39 -2.75 -3.05
CA VAL A 67 20.03 -3.26 -2.82
C VAL A 67 20.06 -4.61 -2.11
N ASP A 68 20.93 -5.53 -2.56
CA ASP A 68 21.08 -6.86 -1.98
C ASP A 68 21.60 -6.77 -0.53
N SER A 69 22.58 -5.90 -0.29
CA SER A 69 23.10 -5.62 1.06
C SER A 69 22.02 -5.04 1.97
N TYR A 70 21.25 -4.06 1.47
CA TYR A 70 20.16 -3.42 2.23
C TYR A 70 19.10 -4.44 2.69
N TYR A 71 18.64 -5.32 1.79
CA TYR A 71 17.67 -6.36 2.16
C TYR A 71 18.28 -7.41 3.09
N SER A 72 19.56 -7.76 2.90
CA SER A 72 20.28 -8.68 3.78
C SER A 72 20.40 -8.14 5.20
N ASP A 73 20.69 -6.85 5.34
CA ASP A 73 20.81 -6.19 6.64
C ASP A 73 19.46 -6.10 7.35
N ILE A 74 18.38 -5.77 6.64
CA ILE A 74 17.02 -5.79 7.19
C ILE A 74 16.64 -7.19 7.68
N ALA A 75 16.93 -8.22 6.91
CA ALA A 75 16.62 -9.60 7.29
C ALA A 75 17.35 -10.06 8.56
N ARG A 76 18.50 -9.44 8.86
CA ARG A 76 19.29 -9.70 10.08
C ARG A 76 18.81 -8.89 11.29
N LEU A 77 17.96 -7.88 11.11
CA LEU A 77 17.42 -7.12 12.23
C LEU A 77 16.56 -8.02 13.15
N PRO A 78 16.56 -7.78 14.47
CA PRO A 78 15.69 -8.49 15.39
C PRO A 78 14.21 -8.40 14.96
N PRO A 79 13.40 -9.44 15.19
CA PRO A 79 11.98 -9.37 14.93
C PRO A 79 11.33 -8.32 15.83
N ILE A 80 10.41 -7.54 15.26
CA ILE A 80 9.58 -6.60 16.01
C ILE A 80 8.52 -7.42 16.76
N SER A 81 8.31 -7.14 18.04
CA SER A 81 7.28 -7.81 18.83
C SER A 81 5.87 -7.33 18.44
N ASP A 82 4.86 -8.17 18.63
CA ASP A 82 3.46 -7.78 18.37
C ASP A 82 3.04 -6.59 19.25
N GLN A 83 3.56 -6.53 20.48
CA GLN A 83 3.32 -5.42 21.40
C GLN A 83 3.89 -4.10 20.87
N ASP A 84 5.14 -4.10 20.41
CA ASP A 84 5.77 -2.89 19.87
C ASP A 84 5.09 -2.46 18.57
N MET A 85 4.73 -3.41 17.71
CA MET A 85 4.00 -3.12 16.48
C MET A 85 2.63 -2.51 16.76
N ALA A 86 1.86 -3.08 17.70
CA ALA A 86 0.58 -2.53 18.12
C ALA A 86 0.73 -1.13 18.74
N SER A 87 1.76 -0.92 19.56
CA SER A 87 2.06 0.38 20.17
C SER A 87 2.36 1.44 19.11
N LEU A 88 3.21 1.12 18.13
CA LEU A 88 3.57 2.02 17.03
C LEU A 88 2.34 2.38 16.19
N LEU A 89 1.52 1.40 15.81
CA LEU A 89 0.32 1.65 15.00
C LEU A 89 -0.74 2.46 15.76
N ASN A 90 -0.90 2.23 17.07
CA ASN A 90 -1.80 3.02 17.91
C ASN A 90 -1.33 4.48 18.05
N GLU A 91 -0.01 4.69 18.15
CA GLU A 91 0.58 6.03 18.18
C GLU A 91 0.29 6.78 16.88
N GLU A 92 0.57 6.18 15.72
CA GLU A 92 0.30 6.77 14.41
C GLU A 92 -1.19 7.08 14.22
N SER A 93 -2.08 6.15 14.61
CA SER A 93 -3.54 6.34 14.58
C SER A 93 -3.97 7.56 15.42
N ARG A 94 -3.33 7.75 16.58
CA ARG A 94 -3.62 8.89 17.45
C ARG A 94 -3.14 10.21 16.84
N ILE A 95 -1.92 10.25 16.31
CA ILE A 95 -1.31 11.45 15.71
C ILE A 95 -2.16 11.94 14.52
N HIS A 96 -2.67 11.01 13.72
CA HIS A 96 -3.44 11.32 12.51
C HIS A 96 -4.95 11.38 12.72
N ARG A 97 -5.42 11.34 13.99
CA ARG A 97 -6.85 11.37 14.31
C ARG A 97 -7.47 12.68 13.84
N GLY A 98 -8.57 12.58 13.10
CA GLY A 98 -9.32 13.75 12.62
C GLY A 98 -8.71 14.46 11.41
N GLN A 99 -7.59 13.98 10.86
CA GLN A 99 -7.00 14.53 9.64
C GLN A 99 -7.73 14.12 8.35
N PHE A 100 -8.59 13.09 8.44
CA PHE A 100 -9.31 12.54 7.30
C PHE A 100 -10.82 12.66 7.47
N HIS A 101 -11.53 12.95 6.38
CA HIS A 101 -12.99 12.93 6.33
C HIS A 101 -13.50 11.49 6.17
N VAL A 102 -13.46 10.74 7.28
CA VAL A 102 -13.85 9.32 7.32
C VAL A 102 -15.24 9.11 6.69
N PHE A 103 -16.19 9.96 7.02
CA PHE A 103 -17.56 9.86 6.49
C PHE A 103 -17.62 9.92 4.96
N SER A 104 -16.86 10.83 4.34
CA SER A 104 -16.79 10.94 2.88
C SER A 104 -16.18 9.68 2.26
N ALA A 105 -15.11 9.15 2.86
CA ALA A 105 -14.51 7.89 2.42
C ALA A 105 -15.49 6.71 2.53
N LEU A 106 -16.25 6.63 3.63
CA LEU A 106 -17.29 5.62 3.81
C LEU A 106 -18.36 5.72 2.74
N ASN A 107 -18.85 6.93 2.46
CA ASN A 107 -19.87 7.13 1.43
C ASN A 107 -19.40 6.65 0.05
N GLU A 108 -18.14 6.91 -0.32
CA GLU A 108 -17.57 6.36 -1.56
C GLU A 108 -17.44 4.84 -1.53
N LEU A 109 -16.99 4.26 -0.41
CA LEU A 109 -16.91 2.80 -0.25
C LEU A 109 -18.28 2.11 -0.33
N TYR A 110 -19.31 2.73 0.23
CA TYR A 110 -20.68 2.21 0.17
C TYR A 110 -21.22 2.10 -1.25
N LYS A 111 -20.80 2.97 -2.18
CA LYS A 111 -21.20 2.86 -3.59
C LYS A 111 -20.71 1.55 -4.20
N TYR A 112 -19.48 1.13 -3.87
CA TYR A 112 -18.95 -0.15 -4.31
C TYR A 112 -19.65 -1.32 -3.61
N LEU A 113 -19.93 -1.19 -2.32
CA LEU A 113 -20.66 -2.22 -1.59
C LEU A 113 -22.04 -2.48 -2.20
N ASP A 114 -22.77 -1.42 -2.55
CA ASP A 114 -24.07 -1.52 -3.20
C ASP A 114 -23.96 -2.13 -4.60
N GLN A 115 -22.98 -1.68 -5.39
CA GLN A 115 -22.72 -2.20 -6.74
C GLN A 115 -22.39 -3.71 -6.76
N TYR A 116 -21.66 -4.19 -5.75
CA TYR A 116 -21.19 -5.58 -5.67
C TYR A 116 -21.87 -6.36 -4.54
N LYS A 117 -23.07 -5.96 -4.14
CA LYS A 117 -23.77 -6.51 -2.99
C LYS A 117 -23.94 -8.01 -3.06
N ASP A 118 -24.48 -8.54 -4.16
CA ASP A 118 -24.79 -9.97 -4.26
C ASP A 118 -23.53 -10.85 -4.23
N PRO A 119 -22.46 -10.55 -5.01
CA PRO A 119 -21.20 -11.29 -4.89
C PRO A 119 -20.55 -11.20 -3.51
N ILE A 120 -20.63 -10.04 -2.84
CA ILE A 120 -20.08 -9.87 -1.49
C ILE A 120 -20.88 -10.69 -0.48
N MET A 121 -22.20 -10.67 -0.57
CA MET A 121 -23.09 -11.47 0.28
C MET A 121 -22.84 -12.96 0.10
N ASP A 122 -22.77 -13.43 -1.15
CA ASP A 122 -22.46 -14.83 -1.47
C ASP A 122 -21.10 -15.26 -0.88
N ALA A 123 -20.06 -14.42 -1.02
CA ALA A 123 -18.75 -14.70 -0.45
C ALA A 123 -18.76 -14.74 1.09
N LEU A 124 -19.56 -13.89 1.74
CA LEU A 124 -19.70 -13.88 3.21
C LEU A 124 -20.52 -15.09 3.69
N GLU A 125 -21.52 -15.52 2.94
CA GLU A 125 -22.33 -16.69 3.23
C GLU A 125 -21.57 -18.00 3.02
N HIS A 126 -20.57 -18.04 2.14
CA HIS A 126 -19.73 -19.23 1.94
C HIS A 126 -18.46 -19.25 2.80
N ASN A 127 -18.26 -18.26 3.68
CA ASN A 127 -17.08 -18.19 4.55
C ASN A 127 -17.43 -18.51 6.02
N GLU A 128 -16.88 -19.62 6.54
CA GLU A 128 -17.15 -20.09 7.90
C GLU A 128 -16.81 -19.07 9.00
N HIS A 129 -15.71 -18.33 8.86
CA HIS A 129 -15.32 -17.30 9.82
C HIS A 129 -16.28 -16.09 9.78
N ALA A 130 -16.75 -15.72 8.60
CA ALA A 130 -17.72 -14.64 8.41
C ALA A 130 -19.08 -15.01 8.97
N GLN A 131 -19.54 -16.25 8.78
CA GLN A 131 -20.74 -16.77 9.39
C GLN A 131 -20.64 -16.81 10.93
N ALA A 132 -19.53 -17.32 11.46
CA ALA A 132 -19.29 -17.36 12.91
C ALA A 132 -19.34 -15.96 13.54
N SER A 133 -18.85 -14.95 12.81
CA SER A 133 -18.86 -13.54 13.21
C SER A 133 -20.15 -12.79 12.82
N ARG A 134 -21.15 -13.51 12.26
CA ARG A 134 -22.46 -12.98 11.82
C ARG A 134 -22.36 -11.80 10.84
N LEU A 135 -21.30 -11.74 10.03
CA LEU A 135 -21.07 -10.64 9.09
C LEU A 135 -22.15 -10.52 8.00
N PRO A 136 -22.69 -11.60 7.40
CA PRO A 136 -23.78 -11.49 6.42
C PRO A 136 -24.99 -10.75 6.99
N GLY A 137 -25.39 -11.11 8.22
CA GLY A 137 -26.53 -10.49 8.91
C GLY A 137 -26.26 -9.01 9.24
N ARG A 138 -25.04 -8.66 9.69
CA ARG A 138 -24.65 -7.27 9.96
C ARG A 138 -24.71 -6.41 8.69
N LEU A 139 -24.30 -6.98 7.55
CA LEU A 139 -24.28 -6.27 6.27
C LEU A 139 -25.69 -6.04 5.72
N GLN A 140 -26.59 -7.03 5.84
CA GLN A 140 -27.99 -6.91 5.44
C GLN A 140 -28.71 -5.84 6.28
N VAL A 141 -28.53 -5.83 7.60
CA VAL A 141 -29.10 -4.81 8.49
C VAL A 141 -28.60 -3.41 8.14
N GLY A 142 -27.32 -3.30 7.76
CA GLY A 142 -26.74 -2.02 7.36
C GLY A 142 -27.14 -1.52 5.97
N SER A 143 -27.73 -2.39 5.14
CA SER A 143 -28.20 -2.03 3.79
C SER A 143 -29.59 -1.40 3.78
N SER A 144 -30.40 -1.64 4.82
CA SER A 144 -31.81 -1.21 4.89
C SER A 144 -32.01 0.18 5.49
N SER A 145 -30.95 0.95 5.75
CA SER A 145 -31.08 2.24 6.39
C SER A 145 -29.98 3.21 5.97
N VAL A 146 -30.42 4.24 5.23
CA VAL A 146 -29.78 5.56 5.07
C VAL A 146 -29.50 6.25 6.44
N ASN A 147 -29.81 5.60 7.57
CA ASN A 147 -29.65 6.10 8.93
C ASN A 147 -28.39 5.59 9.68
N LEU A 148 -27.46 4.90 9.01
CA LEU A 148 -26.18 4.50 9.62
C LEU A 148 -25.14 5.63 9.72
N LEU A 149 -25.51 6.84 9.33
CA LEU A 149 -24.70 8.05 9.51
C LEU A 149 -24.42 8.39 10.99
N ASN A 150 -25.00 7.65 11.95
CA ASN A 150 -24.92 7.96 13.38
C ASN A 150 -24.63 6.78 14.32
N THR A 151 -24.33 5.57 13.83
CA THR A 151 -24.13 4.41 14.72
C THR A 151 -22.85 3.65 14.38
N GLY A 152 -21.80 3.85 15.20
CA GLY A 152 -20.74 2.88 15.54
C GLY A 152 -19.84 2.27 14.45
N VAL A 153 -20.28 2.16 13.20
CA VAL A 153 -19.58 1.50 12.09
C VAL A 153 -18.36 2.31 11.65
N ALA A 154 -18.34 3.61 11.90
CA ALA A 154 -17.15 4.45 11.70
C ALA A 154 -16.01 4.13 12.67
N GLU A 155 -16.26 3.48 13.81
CA GLU A 155 -15.22 2.97 14.71
C GLU A 155 -14.69 1.62 14.17
N ASP A 156 -15.58 0.71 13.79
CA ASP A 156 -15.22 -0.61 13.22
C ASP A 156 -14.41 -0.50 11.91
N ILE A 157 -14.58 0.57 11.11
CA ILE A 157 -13.81 0.78 9.87
C ILE A 157 -12.43 1.41 10.14
N LYS A 158 -12.25 2.10 11.28
CA LYS A 158 -10.90 2.49 11.73
C LYS A 158 -10.09 1.25 12.08
N ASP A 159 -10.73 0.28 12.74
CA ASP A 159 -10.14 -1.02 13.03
C ASP A 159 -9.87 -1.81 11.74
N PHE A 160 -10.75 -1.76 10.75
CA PHE A 160 -10.51 -2.37 9.45
C PHE A 160 -9.35 -1.72 8.69
N THR A 161 -9.19 -0.40 8.81
CA THR A 161 -8.05 0.34 8.21
C THR A 161 -6.75 -0.06 8.90
N LEU A 162 -6.74 -0.14 10.25
CA LEU A 162 -5.62 -0.68 11.03
C LEU A 162 -5.32 -2.15 10.70
N LEU A 163 -6.33 -2.97 10.43
CA LEU A 163 -6.19 -4.37 10.04
C LEU A 163 -5.60 -4.51 8.63
N VAL A 164 -6.04 -3.66 7.68
CA VAL A 164 -5.52 -3.61 6.30
C VAL A 164 -4.08 -3.10 6.29
N PHE A 165 -3.75 -2.05 7.05
CA PHE A 165 -2.37 -1.58 7.20
C PHE A 165 -1.48 -2.58 7.94
N SER A 166 -1.98 -3.29 8.97
CA SER A 166 -1.25 -4.37 9.64
C SER A 166 -1.00 -5.55 8.70
N ARG A 167 -1.97 -5.93 7.87
CA ARG A 167 -1.78 -6.99 6.85
C ARG A 167 -0.83 -6.58 5.75
N MET A 168 -0.87 -5.32 5.30
CA MET A 168 0.07 -4.79 4.31
C MET A 168 1.51 -4.72 4.85
N ALA A 169 1.68 -4.37 6.14
CA ALA A 169 2.97 -4.42 6.82
C ALA A 169 3.48 -5.87 7.00
N TYR A 170 2.58 -6.82 7.27
CA TYR A 170 2.93 -8.25 7.39
C TYR A 170 3.28 -8.89 6.04
N GLN A 171 2.55 -8.58 4.95
CA GLN A 171 2.84 -9.08 3.61
C GLN A 171 4.14 -8.54 3.00
N ALA A 172 4.65 -7.41 3.51
CA ALA A 172 6.00 -6.94 3.16
C ALA A 172 7.12 -7.81 3.75
N ARG A 173 6.81 -8.75 4.66
CA ARG A 173 7.75 -9.70 5.29
C ARG A 173 7.68 -11.12 4.73
N THR A 174 6.69 -11.45 3.92
CA THR A 174 6.74 -12.68 3.11
C THR A 174 7.46 -12.35 1.80
N PRO A 175 8.73 -12.76 1.61
CA PRO A 175 9.23 -12.89 0.25
C PRO A 175 8.27 -13.86 -0.46
N CYS A 176 7.69 -13.43 -1.57
CA CYS A 176 7.15 -14.38 -2.52
C CYS A 176 8.30 -15.31 -2.91
N LEU A 177 8.28 -16.53 -2.38
CA LEU A 177 8.88 -17.68 -3.05
C LEU A 177 8.00 -18.06 -4.24
#